data_AF-A0A959FET7-F1
#
_entry.id   AF-A0A959FET7-F1
#
_cell.length_a   1.000
_cell.length_b   1.000
_cell.length_c   1.000
_cell.angle_alpha   90.00
_cell.angle_beta   90.00
_cell.angle_gamma   90.00
#
_symmetry.space_group_name_H-M   'P 1'
#
loop_
_entity.id
_entity.type
_entity.pdbx_description
1 polymer ?
#
loop_
_entity_poly.entity_id
_entity_poly.type
_entity_poly.pdbx_seq_one_letter_code
_entity_poly.pdbx_strand_id
1 'polypeptide(L)'
;MRYTIASIIFLLSCTPFLSAQEDIRPATISWGEELREPSGSAIDRIIAAGSWGSYVLRRKPGNSFSGEQIFIEQYDGNMKLKRSQKVDLRYKGKKREFEDLVYLDNELYLLTSFNNEAKKKNYLFAQVLNRQLQPRRDLTLIGEI
;
A
#
# COMPACT_ATOMS: atom_id res chain seq x y z
N MET A 1 21.54 31.72 -54.23
CA MET A 1 20.19 32.21 -53.86
C MET A 1 19.06 31.17 -54.04
N ARG A 2 19.23 30.09 -54.83
CA ARG A 2 18.20 29.04 -54.99
C ARG A 2 18.19 27.98 -53.88
N TYR A 3 19.34 27.63 -53.31
CA TYR A 3 19.45 26.62 -52.23
C TYR A 3 19.11 27.16 -50.84
N THR A 4 19.23 28.48 -50.62
CA THR A 4 18.88 29.15 -49.36
C THR A 4 17.38 29.07 -49.04
N ILE A 5 16.52 29.03 -50.06
CA ILE A 5 15.07 28.91 -49.87
C ILE A 5 14.69 27.47 -49.50
N ALA A 6 15.36 26.48 -50.10
CA ALA A 6 15.11 25.06 -49.81
C ALA A 6 15.51 24.68 -48.37
N SER A 7 16.60 25.25 -47.83
CA SER A 7 17.02 25.02 -46.45
C SER A 7 16.04 25.60 -45.41
N ILE A 8 15.37 26.72 -45.71
CA ILE A 8 14.39 27.35 -44.81
C ILE A 8 13.11 26.49 -44.73
N ILE A 9 12.66 25.92 -45.85
CA ILE A 9 11.47 25.07 -45.90
C ILE A 9 11.67 23.78 -45.08
N PHE A 10 12.87 23.20 -45.13
CA PHE A 10 13.18 21.98 -44.37
C PHE A 10 13.25 22.21 -42.84
N LEU A 11 13.70 23.41 -42.42
CA LEU A 11 13.70 23.81 -41.01
C LEU A 11 12.27 24.08 -40.47
N LEU A 12 11.35 24.54 -41.32
CA LEU A 12 9.94 24.76 -40.95
C LEU A 12 9.12 23.47 -40.84
N SER A 13 9.53 22.37 -41.46
CA SER A 13 8.87 21.06 -41.32
C SER A 13 9.26 20.28 -40.06
N CYS A 14 10.21 20.79 -39.27
CA CYS A 14 10.73 20.12 -38.07
C CYS A 14 10.25 20.78 -36.78
N THR A 15 9.08 21.43 -36.78
CA THR A 15 8.40 21.75 -35.53
C THR A 15 7.73 20.48 -35.02
N PRO A 16 8.24 19.82 -33.95
CA PRO A 16 7.42 18.84 -33.25
C PRO A 16 6.14 19.57 -32.84
N PHE A 17 4.98 18.97 -33.13
CA PHE A 17 3.72 19.39 -32.56
C PHE A 17 3.91 19.51 -31.05
N LEU A 18 4.03 20.75 -30.58
CA LEU A 18 3.99 21.11 -29.18
C LEU A 18 2.54 20.89 -28.72
N SER A 19 2.10 19.64 -28.60
CA SER A 19 1.00 19.25 -27.73
C SER A 19 1.52 19.25 -26.30
N ALA A 20 1.99 20.41 -25.86
CA ALA A 20 2.42 20.66 -24.50
C ALA A 20 1.20 21.17 -23.74
N GLN A 21 0.69 20.33 -22.84
CA GLN A 21 -0.45 20.50 -21.94
C GLN A 21 -1.79 20.09 -22.57
N GLU A 22 -2.24 18.88 -22.25
CA GLU A 22 -3.69 18.62 -22.23
C GLU A 22 -4.32 19.64 -21.28
N ASP A 23 -5.41 20.28 -21.72
CA ASP A 23 -6.27 21.03 -20.82
C ASP A 23 -6.54 20.19 -19.57
N ILE A 24 -6.34 20.79 -18.40
CA ILE A 24 -6.68 20.19 -17.11
C ILE A 24 -8.16 19.84 -17.18
N ARG A 25 -8.48 18.58 -17.51
CA ARG A 25 -9.84 18.08 -17.40
C ARG A 25 -10.20 18.21 -15.93
N PRO A 26 -11.21 19.00 -15.56
CA PRO A 26 -11.54 19.17 -14.15
C PRO A 26 -11.92 17.81 -13.59
N ALA A 27 -11.07 17.28 -12.69
CA ALA A 27 -11.39 16.08 -11.96
C ALA A 27 -12.59 16.41 -11.06
N THR A 28 -13.70 15.69 -11.25
CA THR A 28 -14.84 15.83 -10.33
C THR A 28 -14.50 15.08 -9.05
N ILE A 29 -14.19 15.84 -7.99
CA ILE A 29 -13.96 15.29 -6.66
C ILE A 29 -15.31 15.23 -5.95
N SER A 30 -15.73 14.03 -5.56
CA SER A 30 -16.86 13.81 -4.67
C SER A 30 -16.31 13.46 -3.29
N TRP A 31 -16.63 14.29 -2.30
CA TRP A 31 -16.32 14.00 -0.91
C TRP A 31 -17.44 13.14 -0.32
N GLY A 32 -17.06 12.07 0.40
CA GLY A 32 -17.98 11.27 1.19
C GLY A 32 -18.24 11.90 2.56
N GLU A 33 -18.95 11.14 3.41
CA GLU A 33 -19.10 11.49 4.82
C GLU A 33 -17.73 11.49 5.53
N GLU A 34 -17.56 12.38 6.50
CA GLU A 34 -16.39 12.39 7.36
C GLU A 34 -16.39 11.13 8.24
N LEU A 35 -15.33 10.33 8.12
CA LEU A 35 -15.14 9.12 8.92
C LEU A 35 -14.42 9.49 10.22
N ARG A 36 -15.04 9.17 11.37
CA ARG A 36 -14.38 9.32 12.67
C ARG A 36 -13.42 8.15 12.91
N GLU A 37 -12.15 8.47 13.08
CA GLU A 37 -11.13 7.48 13.43
C GLU A 37 -11.34 6.94 14.87
N PRO A 38 -11.10 5.64 15.11
CA PRO A 38 -11.10 5.10 16.46
C PRO A 38 -10.03 5.77 17.35
N SER A 39 -10.40 6.10 18.58
CA SER A 39 -9.56 6.87 19.52
C SER A 39 -8.15 6.27 19.71
N GLY A 40 -7.13 7.12 19.60
CA GLY A 40 -5.73 6.74 19.84
C GLY A 40 -5.15 5.83 18.75
N SER A 41 -5.70 5.89 17.54
CA SER A 41 -5.16 5.22 16.36
C SER A 41 -5.30 6.14 15.16
N ALA A 42 -4.47 5.96 14.14
CA ALA A 42 -4.50 6.75 12.92
C ALA A 42 -4.31 5.85 11.70
N ILE A 43 -4.95 6.21 10.59
CA ILE A 43 -4.62 5.60 9.30
C ILE A 43 -3.16 5.92 8.96
N ASP A 44 -2.38 4.87 8.73
CA ASP A 44 -0.97 5.00 8.35
C ASP A 44 -0.84 5.14 6.83
N ARG A 45 -1.52 4.26 6.07
CA ARG A 45 -1.54 4.31 4.60
C ARG A 45 -2.66 3.48 3.99
N ILE A 46 -2.97 3.81 2.74
CA ILE A 46 -3.78 2.98 1.83
C ILE A 46 -2.85 1.97 1.17
N ILE A 47 -3.15 0.68 1.31
CA ILE A 47 -2.36 -0.43 0.75
C ILE A 47 -2.72 -0.65 -0.72
N ALA A 48 -4.02 -0.64 -1.02
CA ALA A 48 -4.56 -0.75 -2.37
C ALA A 48 -5.95 -0.11 -2.43
N ALA A 49 -6.30 0.46 -3.58
CA ALA A 49 -7.62 1.03 -3.82
C ALA A 49 -8.05 0.82 -5.28
N GLY A 50 -9.35 0.73 -5.49
CA GLY A 50 -9.99 0.63 -6.80
C GLY A 50 -11.50 0.81 -6.69
N SER A 51 -12.24 0.54 -7.78
CA SER A 51 -13.70 0.63 -7.79
C SER A 51 -14.38 -0.31 -6.78
N TRP A 52 -13.71 -1.39 -6.38
CA TRP A 52 -14.17 -2.34 -5.37
C TRP A 52 -14.05 -1.82 -3.93
N GLY A 53 -13.35 -0.70 -3.72
CA GLY A 53 -13.03 -0.13 -2.41
C GLY A 53 -11.54 -0.08 -2.14
N SER A 54 -11.14 -0.27 -0.89
CA SER A 54 -9.73 -0.17 -0.50
C SER A 54 -9.36 -1.08 0.66
N TYR A 55 -8.06 -1.37 0.75
CA TYR A 55 -7.42 -1.94 1.94
C TYR A 55 -6.55 -0.87 2.58
N VAL A 56 -6.68 -0.71 3.89
CA VAL A 56 -6.04 0.36 4.65
C VAL A 56 -5.31 -0.23 5.85
N LEU A 57 -4.12 0.30 6.12
CA LEU A 57 -3.34 0.04 7.32
C LEU A 57 -3.65 1.11 8.36
N ARG A 58 -4.10 0.68 9.55
CA ARG A 58 -4.31 1.57 10.70
C ARG A 58 -3.41 1.13 11.85
N ARG A 59 -2.73 2.10 12.47
CA ARG A 59 -1.79 1.85 13.57
C ARG A 59 -2.32 2.47 14.84
N LYS A 60 -2.16 1.72 15.94
CA LYS A 60 -2.41 2.21 17.29
C LYS A 60 -1.10 2.10 18.06
N PRO A 61 -0.50 3.24 18.45
CA PRO A 61 0.66 3.24 19.31
C PRO A 61 0.42 2.38 20.55
N GLY A 62 1.44 1.60 20.87
CA GLY A 62 1.47 0.82 22.09
C GLY A 62 1.69 1.69 23.32
N ASN A 63 1.58 1.08 24.49
CA ASN A 63 2.10 1.64 25.75
C ASN A 63 3.24 0.76 26.27
N SER A 64 3.81 1.07 27.44
CA SER A 64 4.94 0.30 27.98
C SER A 64 4.66 -1.19 28.19
N PHE A 65 3.39 -1.59 28.29
CA PHE A 65 2.96 -2.99 28.49
C PHE A 65 2.44 -3.67 27.22
N SER A 66 2.07 -2.89 26.21
CA SER A 66 1.51 -3.39 24.96
C SER A 66 2.28 -2.79 23.80
N GLY A 67 2.91 -3.64 22.98
CA GLY A 67 3.52 -3.16 21.74
C GLY A 67 2.50 -2.52 20.82
N GLU A 68 3.00 -1.87 19.78
CA GLU A 68 2.17 -1.34 18.70
C GLU A 68 1.16 -2.36 18.18
N GLN A 69 -0.05 -1.89 17.91
CA GLN A 69 -1.13 -2.71 17.37
C GLN A 69 -1.42 -2.31 15.92
N ILE A 70 -1.46 -3.32 15.07
CA ILE A 70 -1.72 -3.18 13.65
C ILE A 70 -3.13 -3.66 13.34
N PHE A 71 -3.87 -2.84 12.60
CA PHE A 71 -5.20 -3.14 12.10
C PHE A 71 -5.20 -3.06 10.58
N ILE A 72 -5.88 -4.02 9.95
CA ILE A 72 -6.14 -4.04 8.51
C ILE A 72 -7.61 -3.80 8.31
N GLU A 73 -7.92 -2.80 7.51
CA GLU A 73 -9.28 -2.35 7.27
C GLU A 73 -9.64 -2.52 5.80
N GLN A 74 -10.87 -2.93 5.56
CA GLN A 74 -11.45 -3.04 4.22
C GLN A 74 -12.62 -2.09 4.13
N TYR A 75 -12.58 -1.22 3.13
CA TYR A 75 -13.67 -0.32 2.77
C TYR A 75 -14.30 -0.77 1.45
N ASP A 76 -15.58 -0.46 1.25
CA ASP A 76 -16.23 -0.62 -0.05
C ASP A 76 -15.95 0.56 -0.99
N GLY A 77 -16.47 0.51 -2.22
CA GLY A 77 -16.30 1.56 -3.23
C GLY A 77 -16.91 2.92 -2.83
N ASN A 78 -17.75 2.97 -1.80
CA ASN A 78 -18.31 4.19 -1.23
C ASN A 78 -17.58 4.60 0.07
N MET A 79 -16.39 4.06 0.31
CA MET A 79 -15.57 4.31 1.51
C MET A 79 -16.26 3.95 2.83
N LYS A 80 -17.23 3.01 2.81
CA LYS A 80 -17.82 2.49 4.03
C LYS A 80 -16.99 1.34 4.57
N LEU A 81 -16.66 1.39 5.85
CA LEU A 81 -15.90 0.34 6.53
C LEU A 81 -16.69 -0.97 6.53
N LYS A 82 -16.18 -1.99 5.84
CA LYS A 82 -16.74 -3.35 5.81
C LYS A 82 -16.16 -4.23 6.91
N ARG A 83 -14.86 -4.06 7.19
CA ARG A 83 -14.11 -4.91 8.11
C ARG A 83 -12.93 -4.17 8.69
N SER A 84 -12.66 -4.42 9.97
CA SER A 84 -11.44 -3.99 10.65
C SER A 84 -10.94 -5.17 11.47
N GLN A 85 -9.71 -5.61 11.22
CA GLN A 85 -9.12 -6.79 11.85
C GLN A 85 -7.78 -6.44 12.47
N LYS A 86 -7.63 -6.69 13.77
CA LYS A 86 -6.32 -6.64 14.44
C LYS A 86 -5.47 -7.82 13.98
N VAL A 87 -4.23 -7.56 13.59
CA VAL A 87 -3.28 -8.59 13.17
C VAL A 87 -2.61 -9.21 14.39
N ASP A 88 -2.60 -10.54 14.47
CA ASP A 88 -1.76 -11.25 15.44
C ASP A 88 -0.37 -11.48 14.84
N LEU A 89 0.62 -10.78 15.38
CA LEU A 89 2.02 -10.91 14.97
C LEU A 89 2.70 -12.13 15.61
N ARG A 90 2.03 -12.87 16.49
CA ARG A 90 2.57 -14.09 17.07
C ARG A 90 2.45 -15.25 16.08
N TYR A 91 3.52 -16.02 15.99
CA TYR A 91 3.51 -17.31 15.29
C TYR A 91 4.15 -18.36 16.19
N LYS A 92 3.42 -19.43 16.50
CA LYS A 92 3.84 -20.50 17.41
C LYS A 92 4.41 -19.96 18.74
N GLY A 93 3.72 -18.97 19.32
CA GLY A 93 4.08 -18.34 20.59
C GLY A 93 5.20 -17.29 20.52
N LYS A 94 5.91 -17.16 19.39
CA LYS A 94 6.97 -16.15 19.22
C LYS A 94 6.40 -14.89 18.59
N LYS A 95 6.73 -13.74 19.18
CA LYS A 95 6.39 -12.42 18.61
C LYS A 95 7.31 -12.15 17.41
N ARG A 96 6.72 -11.65 16.33
CA ARG A 96 7.43 -11.12 15.16
C ARG A 96 7.21 -9.62 15.08
N GLU A 97 8.05 -8.96 14.32
CA GLU A 97 7.90 -7.54 14.01
C GLU A 97 7.09 -7.38 12.72
N PHE A 98 6.26 -6.35 12.68
CA PHE A 98 5.53 -5.98 11.47
C PHE A 98 6.48 -5.19 10.57
N GLU A 99 6.60 -5.62 9.31
CA GLU A 99 7.41 -4.91 8.32
C GLU A 99 6.51 -4.18 7.34
N ASP A 100 5.61 -4.91 6.68
CA ASP A 100 4.74 -4.31 5.68
C ASP A 100 3.48 -5.12 5.34
N LEU A 101 2.58 -4.51 4.58
CA LEU A 101 1.47 -5.15 3.87
C LEU A 101 1.56 -4.84 2.38
N VAL A 102 1.56 -5.87 1.56
CA VAL A 102 1.65 -5.71 0.11
C VAL A 102 0.41 -6.31 -0.53
N TYR A 103 -0.22 -5.58 -1.45
CA TYR A 103 -1.27 -6.12 -2.29
C TYR A 103 -0.69 -6.48 -3.66
N LEU A 104 -0.72 -7.76 -4.00
CA LEU A 104 -0.18 -8.30 -5.24
C LEU A 104 -1.02 -9.50 -5.70
N ASP A 105 -1.30 -9.61 -7.00
CA ASP A 105 -2.06 -10.72 -7.59
C ASP A 105 -3.39 -11.01 -6.87
N ASN A 106 -4.11 -9.94 -6.53
CA ASN A 106 -5.38 -9.97 -5.81
C ASN A 106 -5.32 -10.58 -4.39
N GLU A 107 -4.13 -10.70 -3.82
CA GLU A 107 -3.91 -11.16 -2.46
C GLU A 107 -3.20 -10.10 -1.61
N LEU A 108 -3.53 -10.06 -0.32
CA LEU A 108 -2.78 -9.28 0.67
C LEU A 108 -1.73 -10.16 1.32
N TYR A 109 -0.49 -9.72 1.27
CA TYR A 109 0.66 -10.35 1.90
C TYR A 109 1.07 -9.55 3.12
N LEU A 110 1.04 -10.19 4.28
CA LEU A 110 1.63 -9.69 5.52
C LEU A 110 3.10 -10.06 5.56
N LEU A 111 3.96 -9.05 5.62
CA LEU A 111 5.39 -9.20 5.81
C LEU A 111 5.76 -9.00 7.27
N THR A 112 6.55 -9.92 7.81
CA THR A 112 7.00 -9.88 9.20
C THR A 112 8.44 -10.33 9.31
N SER A 113 9.19 -9.75 10.25
CA SER A 113 10.54 -10.21 10.56
C SER A 113 10.63 -10.88 11.93
N PHE A 114 11.66 -11.71 12.10
CA PHE A 114 12.00 -12.33 13.37
C PHE A 114 13.51 -12.30 13.56
N ASN A 115 13.97 -11.59 14.59
CA ASN A 115 15.34 -11.67 15.04
C ASN A 115 15.57 -12.99 15.78
N ASN A 116 16.48 -13.82 15.25
CA ASN A 116 16.91 -15.04 15.89
C ASN A 116 18.29 -14.83 16.54
N GLU A 117 18.28 -14.42 17.80
CA GLU A 117 19.48 -14.14 18.57
C GLU A 117 20.44 -15.33 18.64
N ALA A 118 19.91 -16.55 18.79
CA ALA A 118 20.72 -17.77 18.87
C ALA A 118 21.52 -18.03 17.58
N LYS A 119 20.97 -17.63 16.43
CA LYS A 119 21.63 -17.75 15.12
C LYS A 119 22.28 -16.45 14.64
N LYS A 120 22.13 -15.35 15.38
CA LYS A 120 22.55 -13.99 15.01
C LYS A 120 22.08 -13.60 13.59
N LYS A 121 20.83 -13.96 13.26
CA LYS A 121 20.24 -13.79 11.91
C LYS A 121 18.84 -13.24 12.01
N ASN A 122 18.45 -12.38 11.08
CA ASN A 122 17.09 -11.91 10.92
C ASN A 122 16.41 -12.68 9.79
N TYR A 123 15.19 -13.15 10.04
CA TYR A 123 14.38 -13.86 9.06
C TYR A 123 13.20 -13.00 8.64
N LEU A 124 12.98 -12.86 7.32
CA LEU A 124 11.83 -12.18 6.75
C LEU A 124 10.84 -13.20 6.22
N PHE A 125 9.56 -13.05 6.57
CA PHE A 125 8.49 -13.96 6.18
C PHE A 125 7.34 -13.25 5.50
N ALA A 126 6.64 -13.96 4.62
CA ALA A 126 5.39 -13.57 4.01
C ALA A 126 4.26 -14.52 4.40
N GLN A 127 3.06 -13.97 4.62
CA GLN A 127 1.82 -14.73 4.80
C GLN A 127 0.68 -14.10 4.02
N VAL A 128 -0.05 -14.91 3.27
CA VAL A 128 -1.28 -14.47 2.64
C VAL A 128 -2.37 -14.27 3.69
N LEU A 129 -3.14 -13.19 3.58
CA LEU A 129 -4.34 -12.97 4.38
C LEU A 129 -5.56 -13.65 3.76
N ASN A 130 -6.43 -14.19 4.60
CA ASN A 130 -7.74 -14.69 4.16
C ASN A 130 -8.74 -13.54 3.95
N ARG A 131 -9.96 -13.87 3.53
CA ARG A 131 -11.04 -12.88 3.32
C ARG A 131 -11.49 -12.19 4.61
N GLN A 132 -11.12 -12.73 5.77
CA GLN A 132 -11.35 -12.17 7.09
C GLN A 132 -10.19 -11.30 7.56
N LEU A 133 -9.19 -11.05 6.69
CA LEU A 133 -7.97 -10.27 6.96
C LEU A 133 -7.09 -10.89 8.06
N GLN A 134 -7.17 -12.20 8.23
CA GLN A 134 -6.33 -12.95 9.16
C GLN A 134 -5.22 -13.67 8.38
N PRO A 135 -3.99 -13.74 8.93
CA PRO A 135 -2.91 -14.50 8.31
C PRO A 135 -3.28 -15.98 8.19
N ARG A 136 -3.07 -16.57 7.00
CA ARG A 136 -3.17 -18.03 6.81
C ARG A 136 -2.08 -18.74 7.62
N ARG A 137 -2.21 -20.05 7.80
CA ARG A 137 -1.27 -20.84 8.62
C ARG A 137 0.12 -20.95 8.01
N ASP A 138 0.19 -20.92 6.68
CA ASP A 138 1.44 -21.08 5.94
C ASP A 138 2.28 -19.81 6.11
N LEU A 139 3.54 -20.03 6.49
CA LEU A 139 4.53 -18.99 6.74
C LEU A 139 5.71 -19.25 5.83
N THR A 140 5.86 -18.42 4.81
CA THR A 140 6.91 -18.58 3.81
C THR A 140 8.10 -17.71 4.19
N LEU A 141 9.29 -18.31 4.31
CA LEU A 141 10.54 -17.57 4.44
C LEU A 141 10.88 -16.93 3.09
N ILE A 142 11.08 -15.62 3.05
CA ILE A 142 11.37 -14.86 1.82
C ILE A 142 12.74 -14.17 1.87
N GLY A 143 13.40 -14.14 3.02
CA GLY A 143 14.74 -13.55 3.14
C GLY A 143 15.42 -13.86 4.46
N GLU A 144 16.76 -13.77 4.44
CA GLU A 144 17.63 -13.85 5.61
C GLU A 144 18.63 -12.68 5.53
N ILE A 145 18.78 -11.95 6.63
CA ILE A 145 19.66 -10.78 6.75
C ILE A 145 20.61 -10.98 7.93
#